data_AF-A0A7S2L5Z6-F1
#
_entry.id   AF-A0A7S2L5Z6-F1
#
_cell.length_a   1.000
_cell.length_b   1.000
_cell.length_c   1.000
_cell.angle_alpha   90.00
_cell.angle_beta   90.00
_cell.angle_gamma   90.00
#
_symmetry.space_group_name_H-M   'P 1'
#
loop_
_entity.id
_entity.type
_entity.pdbx_description
1 polymer ?
#
loop_
_entity_poly.entity_id
_entity_poly.type
_entity_poly.pdbx_seq_one_letter_code
_entity_poly.pdbx_strand_id
1 'polypeptide(L)'
;FTLIDETNTKLQTLGAVSMMMILRQTTQSTFNGHFCLADQVVTLSCKTTRDYTALAVVSFLRFEILRMIGKDPRGAEARRKASADFLSLVGTYGERDRNVALAVLVGGVVPLLSLESLKDTPELIEITRGGLVTLLPLISSWSPIHDAPAILSALSCLSCLMFGGWPVVIRHGGKIMSALLICIGRSSQQKKNLEARIEKTAGPLQVEKSDDEAAKHVHTVLSFAIDVSAMALIFAGERAKEVILAAEQQCLTELVEYCQMVRGRSMLMQEEWAA
;
A
#
# COMPACT_ATOMS: atom_id res chain seq x y z
N PHE A 1 -17.67 18.48 -13.47
CA PHE A 1 -17.56 18.83 -12.04
C PHE A 1 -18.85 18.60 -11.28
N THR A 2 -20.01 19.08 -11.74
CA THR A 2 -21.31 18.82 -11.07
C THR A 2 -21.52 17.35 -10.72
N LEU A 3 -21.36 16.44 -11.69
CA LEU A 3 -21.49 15.00 -11.44
C LEU A 3 -20.56 14.47 -10.35
N ILE A 4 -19.35 15.04 -10.20
CA ILE A 4 -18.36 14.61 -9.19
C ILE A 4 -18.75 15.10 -7.79
N ASP A 5 -19.40 16.27 -7.70
CA ASP A 5 -19.86 16.87 -6.45
C ASP A 5 -21.24 16.34 -5.99
N GLU A 6 -21.87 15.47 -6.80
CA GLU A 6 -23.14 14.85 -6.45
C GLU A 6 -23.01 13.89 -5.26
N THR A 7 -24.05 13.86 -4.42
CA THR A 7 -24.14 12.92 -3.30
C THR A 7 -24.42 11.48 -3.75
N ASN A 8 -24.95 11.31 -4.97
CA ASN A 8 -25.20 10.00 -5.55
C ASN A 8 -23.89 9.37 -6.05
N THR A 9 -23.46 8.30 -5.38
CA THR A 9 -22.17 7.63 -5.62
C THR A 9 -22.02 7.10 -7.04
N LYS A 10 -23.11 6.71 -7.70
CA LYS A 10 -23.08 6.27 -9.11
C LYS A 10 -22.80 7.44 -10.06
N LEU A 11 -23.45 8.58 -9.83
CA LEU A 11 -23.22 9.80 -10.61
C LEU A 11 -21.81 10.34 -10.37
N GLN A 12 -21.35 10.31 -9.12
CA GLN A 12 -19.99 10.67 -8.75
C GLN A 12 -18.94 9.79 -9.45
N THR A 13 -19.14 8.47 -9.44
CA THR A 13 -18.27 7.53 -10.14
C THR A 13 -18.26 7.81 -11.65
N LEU A 14 -19.43 7.99 -12.26
CA LEU A 14 -19.55 8.31 -13.69
C LEU A 14 -18.83 9.62 -14.03
N GLY A 15 -19.07 10.67 -13.24
CA GLY A 15 -18.43 11.97 -13.41
C GLY A 15 -16.91 11.87 -13.30
N ALA A 16 -16.40 11.07 -12.36
CA ALA A 16 -14.98 10.86 -12.19
C ALA A 16 -14.35 10.11 -13.38
N VAL A 17 -15.01 9.05 -13.87
CA VAL A 17 -14.59 8.31 -15.06
C VAL A 17 -14.60 9.20 -16.31
N SER A 18 -15.66 9.97 -16.54
CA SER A 18 -15.73 10.91 -17.66
C SER A 18 -14.61 11.94 -17.63
N MET A 19 -14.31 12.49 -16.45
CA MET A 19 -13.19 13.43 -16.29
C MET A 19 -11.85 12.77 -16.61
N MET A 20 -11.60 11.53 -16.16
CA MET A 20 -10.38 10.80 -16.51
C MET A 20 -10.25 10.57 -18.02
N MET A 21 -11.36 10.24 -18.71
CA MET A 21 -11.35 10.12 -20.17
C MET A 21 -11.00 11.44 -20.86
N ILE A 22 -11.54 12.55 -20.38
CA ILE A 22 -11.21 13.90 -20.88
C ILE A 22 -9.72 14.19 -20.65
N LEU A 23 -9.20 13.95 -19.45
CA LEU A 23 -7.79 14.19 -19.12
C LEU A 23 -6.83 13.43 -20.04
N ARG A 24 -7.17 12.19 -20.42
CA ARG A 24 -6.36 11.38 -21.36
C ARG A 24 -6.28 11.96 -22.77
N GLN A 25 -7.25 12.78 -23.16
CA GLN A 25 -7.30 13.44 -24.48
C GLN A 25 -6.87 14.91 -24.43
N THR A 26 -6.61 15.43 -23.23
CA THR A 26 -6.27 16.85 -23.00
C THR A 26 -4.77 17.03 -22.85
N THR A 27 -4.22 18.13 -23.37
CA THR A 27 -2.81 18.48 -23.15
C THR A 27 -2.63 19.17 -21.80
N GLN A 28 -1.42 19.09 -21.23
CA GLN A 28 -1.10 19.78 -19.98
C GLN A 28 -1.34 21.31 -20.09
N SER A 29 -0.98 21.93 -21.21
CA SER A 29 -1.17 23.38 -21.41
C SER A 29 -2.65 23.78 -21.36
N THR A 30 -3.54 23.00 -21.96
CA THR A 30 -4.99 23.23 -21.90
C THR A 30 -5.53 23.01 -20.50
N PHE A 31 -5.06 21.99 -19.80
CA PHE A 31 -5.57 21.67 -18.45
C PHE A 31 -5.08 22.64 -17.37
N ASN A 32 -3.91 23.26 -17.53
CA ASN A 32 -3.31 24.17 -16.53
C ASN A 32 -4.24 25.30 -16.06
N GLY A 33 -5.11 25.81 -16.94
CA GLY A 33 -6.09 26.84 -16.59
C GLY A 33 -7.23 26.35 -15.68
N HIS A 34 -7.47 25.04 -15.64
CA HIS A 34 -8.57 24.41 -14.90
C HIS A 34 -8.10 23.64 -13.65
N PHE A 35 -6.78 23.50 -13.47
CA PHE A 35 -6.19 22.68 -12.41
C PHE A 35 -6.73 22.98 -11.01
N CYS A 36 -6.70 24.24 -10.58
CA CYS A 36 -7.08 24.61 -9.21
C CYS A 36 -8.53 24.22 -8.88
N LEU A 37 -9.45 24.47 -9.82
CA LEU A 37 -10.86 24.11 -9.66
C LEU A 37 -11.04 22.58 -9.65
N ALA A 38 -10.37 21.88 -10.57
CA ALA A 38 -10.44 20.43 -10.66
C ALA A 38 -9.92 19.75 -9.38
N ASP A 39 -8.75 20.15 -8.88
CA ASP A 39 -8.18 19.63 -7.63
C ASP A 39 -9.07 19.95 -6.43
N GLN A 40 -9.65 21.15 -6.34
CA GLN A 40 -10.54 21.52 -5.25
C GLN A 40 -11.81 20.64 -5.20
N VAL A 41 -12.50 20.48 -6.33
CA VAL A 41 -13.73 19.67 -6.41
C VAL A 41 -13.45 18.22 -6.05
N VAL A 42 -12.37 17.66 -6.59
CA VAL A 42 -11.99 16.27 -6.33
C VAL A 42 -11.51 16.07 -4.90
N THR A 43 -10.76 17.04 -4.33
CA THR A 43 -10.34 17.00 -2.92
C THR A 43 -11.53 16.98 -1.97
N LEU A 44 -12.55 17.81 -2.22
CA LEU A 44 -13.78 17.83 -1.41
C LEU A 44 -14.51 16.49 -1.53
N SER A 45 -14.63 15.97 -2.74
CA SER A 45 -15.27 14.68 -3.01
C SER A 45 -14.56 13.53 -2.26
N CYS A 46 -13.22 13.45 -2.30
CA CYS A 46 -12.48 12.45 -1.53
C CYS A 46 -12.75 12.51 -0.01
N LYS A 47 -13.08 13.68 0.53
CA LYS A 47 -13.32 13.87 1.98
C LYS A 47 -14.74 13.49 2.39
N THR A 48 -15.71 13.68 1.50
CA THR A 48 -17.13 13.46 1.77
C THR A 48 -17.62 12.07 1.34
N THR A 49 -17.01 11.46 0.31
CA THR A 49 -17.39 10.14 -0.17
C THR A 49 -17.07 9.06 0.86
N ARG A 50 -18.09 8.24 1.18
CA ARG A 50 -17.97 7.09 2.09
C ARG A 50 -18.08 5.74 1.38
N ASP A 51 -18.65 5.72 0.19
CA ASP A 51 -18.69 4.51 -0.64
C ASP A 51 -17.30 4.19 -1.17
N TYR A 52 -16.79 3.00 -0.86
CA TYR A 52 -15.42 2.61 -1.18
C TYR A 52 -15.17 2.54 -2.70
N THR A 53 -16.18 2.20 -3.51
CA THR A 53 -16.03 2.13 -4.97
C THR A 53 -15.88 3.54 -5.55
N ALA A 54 -16.80 4.44 -5.19
CA ALA A 54 -16.73 5.83 -5.62
C ALA A 54 -15.45 6.49 -5.10
N LEU A 55 -15.06 6.24 -3.85
CA LEU A 55 -13.85 6.80 -3.26
C LEU A 55 -12.58 6.34 -3.97
N ALA A 56 -12.48 5.06 -4.36
CA ALA A 56 -11.34 4.56 -5.12
C ALA A 56 -11.20 5.29 -6.46
N VAL A 57 -12.31 5.46 -7.19
CA VAL A 57 -12.33 6.11 -8.50
C VAL A 57 -12.04 7.60 -8.40
N VAL A 58 -12.61 8.30 -7.42
CA VAL A 58 -12.36 9.74 -7.19
C VAL A 58 -10.92 9.97 -6.71
N SER A 59 -10.39 9.10 -5.85
CA SER A 59 -8.98 9.15 -5.44
C SER A 59 -8.03 8.96 -6.62
N PHE A 60 -8.36 8.02 -7.51
CA PHE A 60 -7.59 7.78 -8.73
C PHE A 60 -7.69 8.94 -9.72
N LEU A 61 -8.86 9.57 -9.85
CA LEU A 61 -8.99 10.81 -10.61
C LEU A 61 -8.09 11.93 -10.03
N ARG A 62 -8.04 12.07 -8.69
CA ARG A 62 -7.14 13.06 -8.06
C ARG A 62 -5.70 12.81 -8.45
N PHE A 63 -5.27 11.55 -8.41
CA PHE A 63 -3.95 11.16 -8.89
C PHE A 63 -3.74 11.56 -10.37
N GLU A 64 -4.68 11.27 -11.27
CA GLU A 64 -4.56 11.62 -12.70
C GLU A 64 -4.44 13.14 -12.92
N ILE A 65 -5.20 13.94 -12.16
CA ILE A 65 -5.09 15.41 -12.17
C ILE A 65 -3.68 15.85 -11.74
N LEU A 66 -3.17 15.26 -10.67
CA LEU A 66 -1.85 15.57 -10.11
C LEU A 66 -0.68 15.04 -10.95
N ARG A 67 -0.91 13.99 -11.74
CA ARG A 67 0.03 13.47 -12.73
C ARG A 67 0.10 14.41 -13.93
N MET A 68 -1.06 14.86 -14.43
CA MET A 68 -1.18 15.78 -15.57
C MET A 68 -0.48 17.12 -15.36
N ILE A 69 -0.50 17.66 -14.13
CA ILE A 69 0.14 18.93 -13.83
C ILE A 69 1.69 18.85 -13.82
N GLY A 70 2.25 17.63 -13.79
CA GLY A 70 3.66 17.37 -14.02
C GLY A 70 4.60 18.14 -13.08
N LYS A 71 5.58 18.85 -13.67
CA LYS A 71 6.62 19.62 -12.96
C LYS A 71 6.18 21.04 -12.55
N ASP A 72 4.92 21.41 -12.72
CA ASP A 72 4.42 22.71 -12.24
C ASP A 72 4.63 22.82 -10.71
N PRO A 73 5.17 23.94 -10.19
CA PRO A 73 5.35 24.14 -8.75
C PRO A 73 4.06 23.95 -7.93
N ARG A 74 2.90 24.35 -8.48
CA ARG A 74 1.59 24.15 -7.84
C ARG A 74 1.26 22.66 -7.70
N GLY A 75 1.72 21.85 -8.65
CA GLY A 75 1.57 20.41 -8.64
C GLY A 75 2.37 19.73 -7.53
N ALA A 76 3.58 20.20 -7.23
CA ALA A 76 4.40 19.63 -6.15
C ALA A 76 3.74 19.79 -4.78
N GLU A 77 3.28 21.01 -4.46
CA GLU A 77 2.56 21.28 -3.22
C GLU A 77 1.24 20.49 -3.15
N ALA A 78 0.46 20.46 -4.23
CA ALA A 78 -0.80 19.73 -4.29
C ALA A 78 -0.59 18.21 -4.10
N ARG A 79 0.48 17.63 -4.67
CA ARG A 79 0.83 16.21 -4.46
C ARG A 79 1.21 15.93 -3.01
N ARG A 80 2.01 16.77 -2.37
CA ARG A 80 2.35 16.62 -0.96
C ARG A 80 1.10 16.63 -0.08
N LYS A 81 0.23 17.62 -0.29
CA LYS A 81 -1.03 17.74 0.43
C LYS A 81 -1.95 16.55 0.18
N ALA A 82 -2.04 16.07 -1.05
CA ALA A 82 -2.84 14.91 -1.40
C ALA A 82 -2.32 13.62 -0.73
N SER A 83 -1.00 13.40 -0.71
CA SER A 83 -0.38 12.28 0.01
C SER A 83 -0.72 12.31 1.49
N ALA A 84 -0.59 13.48 2.13
CA ALA A 84 -0.92 13.65 3.54
C ALA A 84 -2.42 13.45 3.81
N ASP A 85 -3.30 14.02 2.98
CA ASP A 85 -4.75 13.83 3.05
C ASP A 85 -5.12 12.34 2.95
N PHE A 86 -4.56 11.62 1.97
CA PHE A 86 -4.85 10.20 1.76
C PHE A 86 -4.32 9.32 2.89
N LEU A 87 -3.10 9.55 3.36
CA LEU A 87 -2.55 8.84 4.50
C LEU A 87 -3.38 9.08 5.77
N SER A 88 -3.85 10.31 5.99
CA SER A 88 -4.76 10.64 7.09
C SER A 88 -6.09 9.89 7.00
N LEU A 89 -6.67 9.79 5.79
CA LEU A 89 -7.86 8.99 5.56
C LEU A 89 -7.61 7.50 5.84
N VAL A 90 -6.50 6.94 5.35
CA VAL A 90 -6.11 5.55 5.64
C VAL A 90 -5.94 5.32 7.14
N GLY A 91 -5.27 6.22 7.86
CA GLY A 91 -5.11 6.12 9.32
C GLY A 91 -6.44 6.19 10.08
N THR A 92 -7.37 7.03 9.60
CA THR A 92 -8.70 7.19 10.21
C THR A 92 -9.59 5.96 10.00
N TYR A 93 -9.53 5.37 8.80
CA TYR A 93 -10.40 4.27 8.39
C TYR A 93 -9.77 2.88 8.55
N GLY A 94 -8.46 2.78 8.72
CA GLY A 94 -7.74 1.50 8.68
C GLY A 94 -8.24 0.44 9.67
N GLU A 95 -8.73 0.87 10.82
CA GLU A 95 -9.36 -0.04 11.81
C GLU A 95 -10.89 -0.05 11.73
N ARG A 96 -11.51 1.01 11.21
CA ARG A 96 -12.97 1.21 11.24
C ARG A 96 -13.68 0.66 10.01
N ASP A 97 -13.07 0.83 8.84
CA ASP A 97 -13.59 0.39 7.54
C ASP A 97 -12.42 0.08 6.59
N ARG A 98 -12.10 -1.21 6.50
CA ARG A 98 -10.96 -1.71 5.71
C ARG A 98 -11.18 -1.55 4.20
N ASN A 99 -12.43 -1.55 3.73
CA ASN A 99 -12.75 -1.36 2.32
C ASN A 99 -12.49 0.09 1.90
N VAL A 100 -12.84 1.05 2.77
CA VAL A 100 -12.50 2.47 2.58
C VAL A 100 -10.98 2.67 2.61
N ALA A 101 -10.28 2.06 3.57
CA ALA A 101 -8.82 2.14 3.62
C ALA A 101 -8.16 1.54 2.34
N LEU A 102 -8.61 0.37 1.89
CA LEU A 102 -8.18 -0.26 0.65
C LEU A 102 -8.42 0.64 -0.57
N ALA A 103 -9.61 1.23 -0.67
CA ALA A 103 -9.97 2.13 -1.77
C ALA A 103 -9.01 3.34 -1.86
N VAL A 104 -8.67 3.93 -0.72
CA VAL A 104 -7.73 5.07 -0.67
C VAL A 104 -6.30 4.61 -0.95
N LEU A 105 -5.89 3.45 -0.45
CA LEU A 105 -4.57 2.89 -0.73
C LEU A 105 -4.37 2.66 -2.23
N VAL A 106 -5.30 1.94 -2.87
CA VAL A 106 -5.20 1.56 -4.29
C VAL A 106 -5.43 2.75 -5.22
N GLY A 107 -6.44 3.58 -4.94
CA GLY A 107 -6.80 4.70 -5.81
C GLY A 107 -5.90 5.92 -5.63
N GLY A 108 -5.43 6.20 -4.41
CA GLY A 108 -4.73 7.44 -4.08
C GLY A 108 -3.27 7.23 -3.71
N VAL A 109 -2.99 6.45 -2.66
CA VAL A 109 -1.66 6.37 -2.05
C VAL A 109 -0.65 5.65 -2.95
N VAL A 110 -0.92 4.42 -3.40
CA VAL A 110 0.02 3.64 -4.23
C VAL A 110 0.42 4.40 -5.50
N PRO A 111 -0.52 4.93 -6.32
CA PRO A 111 -0.14 5.62 -7.55
C PRO A 111 0.66 6.89 -7.29
N LEU A 112 0.28 7.66 -6.26
CA LEU A 112 0.96 8.91 -5.92
C LEU A 112 2.36 8.65 -5.37
N LEU A 113 2.53 7.65 -4.49
CA LEU A 113 3.85 7.25 -4.01
C LEU A 113 4.72 6.70 -5.13
N SER A 114 4.15 5.94 -6.07
CA SER A 114 4.90 5.44 -7.23
C SER A 114 5.40 6.57 -8.13
N LEU A 115 4.64 7.66 -8.25
CA LEU A 115 5.06 8.86 -8.99
C LEU A 115 6.15 9.66 -8.26
N GLU A 116 6.09 9.71 -6.94
CA GLU A 116 7.04 10.49 -6.12
C GLU A 116 8.29 9.72 -5.73
N SER A 117 8.24 8.38 -5.63
CA SER A 117 9.37 7.55 -5.17
C SER A 117 10.62 7.63 -6.06
N LEU A 118 10.45 8.10 -7.30
CA LEU A 118 11.54 8.33 -8.25
C LEU A 118 12.16 9.73 -8.13
N LYS A 119 11.64 10.58 -7.25
CA LYS A 119 12.08 11.97 -7.08
C LYS A 119 12.76 12.13 -5.73
N ASP A 120 14.04 12.47 -5.75
CA ASP A 120 14.79 12.81 -4.54
C ASP A 120 14.36 14.22 -4.05
N THR A 121 13.30 14.26 -3.24
CA THR A 121 12.66 15.51 -2.79
C THR A 121 12.49 15.52 -1.27
N PRO A 122 12.72 16.66 -0.60
CA PRO A 122 12.48 16.79 0.85
C PRO A 122 11.05 16.43 1.26
N GLU A 123 10.08 16.64 0.38
CA GLU A 123 8.67 16.28 0.58
C GLU A 123 8.48 14.79 0.80
N LEU A 124 9.26 13.96 0.11
CA LEU A 124 9.18 12.52 0.23
C LEU A 124 9.60 12.04 1.62
N ILE A 125 10.50 12.76 2.31
CA ILE A 125 10.87 12.47 3.70
C ILE A 125 9.66 12.59 4.63
N GLU A 126 8.86 13.65 4.47
CA GLU A 126 7.67 13.87 5.30
C GLU A 126 6.59 12.84 4.99
N ILE A 127 6.33 12.60 3.69
CA ILE A 127 5.39 11.57 3.23
C ILE A 127 5.81 10.19 3.73
N THR A 128 7.10 9.85 3.68
CA THR A 128 7.61 8.59 4.21
C THR A 128 7.40 8.49 5.72
N ARG A 129 7.65 9.54 6.50
CA ARG A 129 7.37 9.50 7.94
C ARG A 129 5.89 9.26 8.23
N GLY A 130 5.00 10.04 7.61
CA GLY A 130 3.55 9.87 7.77
C GLY A 130 3.08 8.50 7.29
N GLY A 131 3.63 8.02 6.17
CA GLY A 131 3.35 6.72 5.60
C GLY A 131 3.76 5.57 6.52
N LEU A 132 4.95 5.61 7.10
CA LEU A 132 5.40 4.59 8.05
C LEU A 132 4.53 4.57 9.33
N VAL A 133 4.17 5.74 9.86
CA VAL A 133 3.28 5.83 11.04
C VAL A 133 1.90 5.24 10.74
N THR A 134 1.42 5.41 9.50
CA THR A 134 0.10 4.94 9.08
C THR A 134 0.09 3.45 8.73
N LEU A 135 1.06 3.00 7.93
CA LEU A 135 1.04 1.67 7.30
C LEU A 135 1.55 0.55 8.20
N LEU A 136 2.58 0.80 9.02
CA LEU A 136 3.19 -0.26 9.85
C LEU A 136 2.20 -0.87 10.86
N PRO A 137 1.37 -0.09 11.57
CA PRO A 137 0.33 -0.66 12.42
C PRO A 137 -0.64 -1.55 11.65
N LEU A 138 -1.11 -1.10 10.47
CA LEU A 138 -2.09 -1.82 9.65
C LEU A 138 -1.54 -3.16 9.15
N ILE A 139 -0.30 -3.17 8.64
CA ILE A 139 0.40 -4.38 8.21
C ILE A 139 0.53 -5.37 9.39
N SER A 140 0.76 -4.85 10.59
CA SER A 140 0.95 -5.68 11.79
C SER A 140 -0.37 -6.23 12.35
N SER A 141 -1.51 -5.57 12.13
CA SER A 141 -2.80 -5.89 12.77
C SER A 141 -3.83 -6.59 11.88
N TRP A 142 -3.83 -6.37 10.56
CA TRP A 142 -4.82 -6.93 9.63
C TRP A 142 -4.68 -8.43 9.41
N SER A 143 -5.80 -9.14 9.21
CA SER A 143 -5.85 -10.59 9.06
C SER A 143 -5.51 -11.03 7.63
N PRO A 144 -4.45 -11.82 7.39
CA PRO A 144 -4.09 -12.30 6.05
C PRO A 144 -5.19 -13.07 5.31
N ILE A 145 -6.17 -13.65 6.01
CA ILE A 145 -7.32 -14.32 5.37
C ILE A 145 -8.37 -13.31 4.85
N HIS A 146 -8.77 -12.34 5.68
CA HIS A 146 -9.90 -11.46 5.38
C HIS A 146 -9.48 -10.14 4.72
N ASP A 147 -8.25 -9.71 4.98
CA ASP A 147 -7.76 -8.38 4.64
C ASP A 147 -6.62 -8.43 3.63
N ALA A 148 -6.42 -9.58 2.96
CA ALA A 148 -5.34 -9.79 2.01
C ALA A 148 -5.18 -8.63 1.00
N PRO A 149 -6.22 -8.15 0.31
CA PRO A 149 -6.06 -7.03 -0.64
C PRO A 149 -5.54 -5.75 0.03
N ALA A 150 -6.00 -5.46 1.25
CA ALA A 150 -5.58 -4.28 2.00
C ALA A 150 -4.13 -4.41 2.47
N ILE A 151 -3.74 -5.58 3.00
CA ILE A 151 -2.36 -5.88 3.39
C ILE A 151 -1.42 -5.77 2.18
N LEU A 152 -1.78 -6.38 1.05
CA LEU A 152 -1.00 -6.30 -0.18
C LEU A 152 -0.82 -4.85 -0.63
N SER A 153 -1.89 -4.05 -0.60
CA SER A 153 -1.82 -2.63 -0.96
C SER A 153 -0.92 -1.83 -0.01
N ALA A 154 -1.00 -2.10 1.30
CA ALA A 154 -0.14 -1.46 2.30
C ALA A 154 1.33 -1.86 2.15
N LEU A 155 1.60 -3.13 1.84
CA LEU A 155 2.93 -3.64 1.51
C LEU A 155 3.47 -2.98 0.23
N SER A 156 2.65 -2.80 -0.81
CA SER A 156 3.02 -2.07 -2.03
C SER A 156 3.37 -0.61 -1.73
N CYS A 157 2.56 0.08 -0.91
CA CYS A 157 2.88 1.44 -0.46
C CYS A 157 4.22 1.48 0.28
N LEU A 158 4.46 0.53 1.19
CA LEU A 158 5.70 0.44 1.95
C LEU A 158 6.91 0.25 1.02
N SER A 159 6.80 -0.59 -0.01
CA SER A 159 7.84 -0.74 -1.03
C SER A 159 8.16 0.57 -1.74
N CYS A 160 7.15 1.34 -2.16
CA CYS A 160 7.35 2.66 -2.77
C CYS A 160 8.04 3.64 -1.80
N LEU A 161 7.66 3.62 -0.52
CA LEU A 161 8.29 4.45 0.51
C LEU A 161 9.75 4.06 0.76
N MET A 162 10.09 2.77 0.67
CA MET A 162 11.47 2.30 0.85
C MET A 162 12.39 2.74 -0.29
N PHE A 163 11.87 2.77 -1.53
CA PHE A 163 12.65 3.20 -2.69
C PHE A 163 13.07 4.67 -2.65
N GLY A 164 12.17 5.58 -2.22
CA GLY A 164 12.47 7.02 -2.26
C GLY A 164 12.64 7.69 -0.89
N GLY A 165 12.34 7.01 0.21
CA GLY A 165 12.31 7.58 1.55
C GLY A 165 13.66 7.71 2.27
N TRP A 166 14.78 7.80 1.55
CA TRP A 166 16.09 8.00 2.18
C TRP A 166 16.21 9.41 2.80
N PRO A 167 16.78 9.59 4.01
CA PRO A 167 17.37 8.60 4.93
C PRO A 167 16.40 8.08 6.00
N VAL A 168 15.10 8.37 5.90
CA VAL A 168 14.08 7.98 6.90
C VAL A 168 14.02 6.47 7.08
N VAL A 169 14.09 5.74 5.96
CA VAL A 169 14.01 4.27 5.90
C VAL A 169 15.08 3.61 6.75
N ILE A 170 16.34 4.04 6.66
CA ILE A 170 17.45 3.52 7.49
C ILE A 170 17.11 3.65 8.97
N ARG A 171 16.70 4.85 9.39
CA ARG A 171 16.47 5.17 10.80
C ARG A 171 15.30 4.37 11.35
N HIS A 172 14.34 4.01 10.52
CA HIS A 172 13.15 3.26 10.91
C HIS A 172 13.23 1.77 10.54
N GLY A 173 14.38 1.29 10.07
CA GLY A 173 14.58 -0.08 9.59
C GLY A 173 14.13 -1.16 10.57
N GLY A 174 14.45 -0.98 11.86
CA GLY A 174 14.00 -1.91 12.88
C GLY A 174 12.47 -2.00 12.99
N LYS A 175 11.78 -0.84 12.99
CA LYS A 175 10.30 -0.81 13.05
C LYS A 175 9.66 -1.41 11.80
N ILE A 176 10.24 -1.13 10.63
CA ILE A 176 9.79 -1.68 9.35
C ILE A 176 9.91 -3.21 9.39
N MET A 177 11.10 -3.72 9.70
CA MET A 177 11.35 -5.16 9.74
C MET A 177 10.50 -5.87 10.80
N SER A 178 10.33 -5.28 11.99
CA SER A 178 9.46 -5.86 13.03
C SER A 178 8.02 -6.02 12.56
N ALA A 179 7.44 -4.99 11.93
CA ALA A 179 6.08 -5.06 11.39
C ALA A 179 5.94 -6.14 10.29
N LEU A 180 6.95 -6.25 9.43
CA LEU A 180 6.98 -7.25 8.37
C LEU A 180 7.12 -8.68 8.90
N LEU A 181 7.98 -8.92 9.89
CA LEU A 181 8.11 -10.23 10.55
C LEU A 181 6.83 -10.62 11.30
N ILE A 182 6.12 -9.65 11.91
CA ILE A 182 4.80 -9.90 12.51
C ILE A 182 3.80 -10.35 11.44
N CYS A 183 3.77 -9.67 10.29
CA CYS A 183 2.92 -10.05 9.16
C CYS A 183 3.24 -11.46 8.63
N ILE A 184 4.52 -11.78 8.46
CA ILE A 184 5.01 -13.12 8.05
C ILE A 184 4.57 -14.17 9.07
N GLY A 185 4.86 -13.99 10.36
CA GLY A 185 4.52 -14.96 11.40
C GLY A 185 3.03 -15.22 11.51
N ARG A 186 2.19 -14.17 11.38
CA ARG A 186 0.73 -14.33 11.37
C ARG A 186 0.24 -15.07 10.13
N SER A 187 0.79 -14.77 8.96
CA SER A 187 0.44 -15.44 7.71
C SER A 187 0.84 -16.92 7.74
N SER A 188 2.03 -17.24 8.25
CA SER A 188 2.51 -18.61 8.45
C SER A 188 1.61 -19.39 9.40
N GLN A 189 1.26 -18.82 10.56
CA GLN A 189 0.37 -19.45 11.52
C GLN A 189 -1.02 -19.73 10.91
N GLN A 190 -1.56 -18.78 10.15
CA GLN A 190 -2.85 -18.96 9.47
C GLN A 190 -2.78 -20.03 8.37
N LYS A 191 -1.67 -20.09 7.62
CA LYS A 191 -1.44 -21.13 6.60
C LYS A 191 -1.49 -22.53 7.24
N LYS A 192 -0.76 -22.74 8.34
CA LYS A 192 -0.77 -24.01 9.08
C LYS A 192 -2.15 -24.38 9.62
N ASN A 193 -2.87 -23.41 10.16
CA ASN A 193 -4.22 -23.64 10.67
C ASN A 193 -5.18 -24.07 9.55
N LEU A 194 -5.03 -23.51 8.34
CA LEU A 194 -5.81 -23.90 7.17
C LEU A 194 -5.41 -25.29 6.67
N GLU A 195 -4.12 -25.59 6.55
CA GLU A 195 -3.61 -26.91 6.15
C GLU A 195 -4.12 -28.00 7.10
N ALA A 196 -4.01 -27.79 8.43
CA ALA A 196 -4.53 -28.73 9.42
C ALA A 196 -6.05 -28.91 9.36
N ARG A 197 -6.81 -27.87 8.97
CA ARG A 197 -8.27 -27.98 8.75
C ARG A 197 -8.56 -28.80 7.50
N ILE A 198 -7.85 -28.56 6.40
CA ILE A 198 -8.00 -29.29 5.14
C ILE A 198 -7.69 -30.78 5.36
N GLU A 199 -6.58 -31.09 6.04
CA GLU A 199 -6.18 -32.47 6.37
C GLU A 199 -7.22 -33.18 7.25
N LYS A 200 -7.81 -32.49 8.23
CA LYS A 200 -8.88 -33.07 9.08
C LYS A 200 -10.20 -33.26 8.34
N THR A 201 -10.44 -32.49 7.28
CA THR A 201 -11.66 -32.55 6.47
C THR A 201 -11.50 -33.48 5.25
N ALA A 202 -10.34 -34.14 5.11
CA ALA A 202 -9.97 -35.04 4.02
C ALA A 202 -10.69 -36.40 4.06
N GLY A 203 -12.02 -36.38 4.13
CA GLY A 203 -12.83 -37.27 3.30
C GLY A 203 -12.89 -36.70 1.88
N PRO A 204 -12.92 -37.52 0.81
CA PRO A 204 -12.66 -37.09 -0.57
C PRO A 204 -13.70 -36.14 -1.21
N LEU A 205 -14.63 -35.54 -0.46
CA LEU A 205 -15.80 -34.88 -1.04
C LEU A 205 -16.14 -33.47 -0.53
N GLN A 206 -15.42 -32.87 0.44
CA GLN A 206 -15.79 -31.54 0.94
C GLN A 206 -14.59 -30.66 1.37
N VAL A 207 -13.62 -30.41 0.48
CA VAL A 207 -12.85 -29.18 0.61
C VAL A 207 -13.76 -28.04 0.19
N GLU A 208 -14.19 -27.21 1.14
CA GLU A 208 -15.00 -26.04 0.84
C GLU A 208 -14.19 -25.07 -0.03
N LYS A 209 -14.79 -24.57 -1.13
CA LYS A 209 -14.14 -23.57 -2.02
C LYS A 209 -13.59 -22.37 -1.25
N SER A 210 -14.22 -22.02 -0.12
CA SER A 210 -13.79 -20.93 0.75
C SER A 210 -12.42 -21.16 1.40
N ASP A 211 -12.06 -22.40 1.75
CA ASP A 211 -10.78 -22.69 2.42
C ASP A 211 -9.62 -22.69 1.40
N ASP A 212 -9.85 -23.08 0.15
CA ASP A 212 -8.86 -22.98 -0.94
C ASP A 212 -8.56 -21.51 -1.30
N GLU A 213 -9.59 -20.66 -1.39
CA GLU A 213 -9.41 -19.22 -1.60
C GLU A 213 -8.66 -18.55 -0.44
N ALA A 214 -8.99 -18.89 0.81
CA ALA A 214 -8.29 -18.40 1.98
C ALA A 214 -6.81 -18.83 1.98
N ALA A 215 -6.51 -20.08 1.62
CA ALA A 215 -5.14 -20.57 1.51
C ALA A 215 -4.33 -19.80 0.46
N LYS A 216 -4.93 -19.51 -0.70
CA LYS A 216 -4.33 -18.68 -1.75
C LYS A 216 -4.02 -17.27 -1.25
N HIS A 217 -4.99 -16.61 -0.60
CA HIS A 217 -4.79 -15.26 -0.04
C HIS A 217 -3.63 -15.22 0.96
N VAL A 218 -3.61 -16.15 1.92
CA VAL A 218 -2.55 -16.23 2.92
C VAL A 218 -1.19 -16.49 2.28
N HIS A 219 -1.13 -17.38 1.28
CA HIS A 219 0.10 -17.66 0.56
C HIS A 219 0.62 -16.42 -0.20
N THR A 220 -0.26 -15.69 -0.89
CA THR A 220 0.12 -14.46 -1.61
C THR A 220 0.62 -13.39 -0.65
N VAL A 221 -0.07 -13.16 0.48
CA VAL A 221 0.36 -12.20 1.50
C VAL A 221 1.72 -12.59 2.08
N LEU A 222 1.91 -13.87 2.43
CA LEU A 222 3.17 -14.37 2.98
C LEU A 222 4.33 -14.17 2.00
N SER A 223 4.17 -14.58 0.73
CA SER A 223 5.20 -14.43 -0.30
C SER A 223 5.57 -12.97 -0.49
N PHE A 224 4.56 -12.09 -0.62
CA PHE A 224 4.82 -10.69 -0.85
C PHE A 224 5.46 -10.00 0.37
N ALA A 225 5.05 -10.38 1.59
CA ALA A 225 5.69 -9.88 2.81
C ALA A 225 7.17 -10.27 2.89
N ILE A 226 7.55 -11.46 2.41
CA ILE A 226 8.96 -11.89 2.31
C ILE A 226 9.72 -11.01 1.32
N ASP A 227 9.16 -10.75 0.13
CA ASP A 227 9.77 -9.85 -0.86
C ASP A 227 9.96 -8.43 -0.31
N VAL A 228 8.95 -7.87 0.35
CA VAL A 228 9.04 -6.54 0.97
C VAL A 228 10.02 -6.52 2.14
N SER A 229 10.15 -7.63 2.88
CA SER A 229 11.18 -7.78 3.93
C SER A 229 12.58 -7.83 3.34
N ALA A 230 12.76 -8.51 2.22
CA ALA A 230 14.03 -8.53 1.50
C ALA A 230 14.43 -7.12 1.05
N MET A 231 13.49 -6.36 0.48
CA MET A 231 13.70 -4.95 0.17
C MET A 231 14.07 -4.13 1.41
N ALA A 232 13.37 -4.32 2.53
CA ALA A 232 13.66 -3.62 3.77
C ALA A 232 15.07 -3.94 4.29
N LEU A 233 15.54 -5.18 4.14
CA LEU A 233 16.90 -5.57 4.49
C LEU A 233 17.95 -4.84 3.65
N ILE A 234 17.69 -4.68 2.34
CA ILE A 234 18.58 -3.95 1.42
C ILE A 234 18.61 -2.45 1.76
N PHE A 235 17.44 -1.81 1.86
CA PHE A 235 17.34 -0.35 1.99
C PHE A 235 17.58 0.17 3.40
N ALA A 236 17.17 -0.58 4.42
CA ALA A 236 17.30 -0.14 5.81
C ALA A 236 18.56 -0.66 6.51
N GLY A 237 19.27 -1.62 5.89
CA GLY A 237 20.60 -2.07 6.28
C GLY A 237 20.65 -2.69 7.69
N GLU A 238 21.68 -2.33 8.46
CA GLU A 238 21.98 -2.97 9.75
C GLU A 238 20.81 -2.96 10.74
N ARG A 239 19.99 -1.90 10.77
CA ARG A 239 18.83 -1.85 11.70
C ARG A 239 17.78 -2.91 11.40
N ALA A 240 17.57 -3.25 10.13
CA ALA A 240 16.67 -4.33 9.75
C ALA A 240 17.30 -5.69 10.06
N LYS A 241 18.61 -5.83 9.79
CA LYS A 241 19.37 -7.05 10.06
C LYS A 241 19.43 -7.41 11.55
N GLU A 242 19.59 -6.43 12.44
CA GLU A 242 19.54 -6.61 13.89
C GLU A 242 18.22 -7.26 14.35
N VAL A 243 17.10 -6.85 13.76
CA VAL A 243 15.78 -7.42 14.09
C VAL A 243 15.67 -8.88 13.60
N ILE A 244 16.18 -9.20 12.41
CA ILE A 244 16.22 -10.58 11.92
C ILE A 244 17.05 -11.45 12.87
N LEU A 245 18.25 -11.00 13.25
CA LEU A 245 19.12 -11.74 14.16
C LEU A 245 18.48 -11.95 15.54
N ALA A 246 17.81 -10.93 16.07
CA ALA A 246 17.08 -11.04 17.34
C ALA A 246 15.91 -12.03 17.23
N ALA A 247 15.16 -12.01 16.14
CA ALA A 247 14.08 -12.95 15.89
C ALA A 247 14.58 -14.40 15.83
N GLU A 248 15.72 -14.64 15.17
CA GLU A 248 16.30 -15.99 15.08
C GLU A 248 16.78 -16.54 16.42
N GLN A 249 17.26 -15.68 17.31
CA GLN A 249 17.72 -16.09 18.64
C GLN A 249 16.56 -16.38 19.59
N GLN A 250 15.40 -15.74 19.38
CA GLN A 250 14.30 -15.72 20.35
C GLN A 250 13.08 -16.55 19.92
N CYS A 251 12.97 -16.94 18.65
CA CYS A 251 11.74 -17.50 18.10
C CYS A 251 11.86 -18.99 17.72
N LEU A 252 10.69 -19.56 17.40
CA LEU A 252 10.53 -20.93 16.91
C LEU A 252 11.31 -21.15 15.60
N THR A 253 11.75 -22.38 15.36
CA THR A 253 12.50 -22.82 14.16
C THR A 253 11.89 -22.34 12.84
N GLU A 254 10.56 -22.25 12.76
CA GLU A 254 9.87 -21.78 11.57
C GLU A 254 10.14 -20.30 11.24
N LEU A 255 10.21 -19.41 12.23
CA LEU A 255 10.52 -18.00 11.94
C LEU A 255 11.96 -17.85 11.45
N VAL A 256 12.86 -18.75 11.89
CA VAL A 256 14.24 -18.83 11.38
C VAL A 256 14.24 -19.17 9.89
N GLU A 257 13.44 -20.14 9.44
CA GLU A 257 13.31 -20.47 8.02
C GLU A 257 12.85 -19.26 7.19
N TYR A 258 11.86 -18.51 7.66
CA TYR A 258 11.44 -17.28 6.97
C TYR A 258 12.50 -16.19 6.99
N CYS A 259 13.26 -16.03 8.08
CA CYS A 259 14.40 -15.12 8.13
C CYS A 259 15.47 -15.49 7.09
N GLN A 260 15.73 -16.79 6.90
CA GLN A 260 16.62 -17.29 5.86
C GLN A 260 16.07 -17.01 4.45
N MET A 261 14.77 -17.21 4.22
CA MET A 261 14.11 -16.87 2.94
C MET A 261 14.24 -15.38 2.63
N VAL A 262 14.05 -14.49 3.62
CA VAL A 262 14.23 -13.04 3.46
C VAL A 262 15.66 -12.71 3.04
N ARG A 263 16.68 -13.32 3.67
CA ARG A 263 18.08 -13.11 3.28
C ARG A 263 18.38 -13.63 1.88
N GLY A 264 17.94 -14.85 1.57
CA GLY A 264 18.13 -15.44 0.24
C GLY A 264 17.51 -14.57 -0.85
N ARG A 265 16.29 -14.09 -0.62
CA ARG A 265 15.61 -13.19 -1.56
C ARG A 265 16.30 -11.83 -1.69
N SER A 266 16.82 -11.29 -0.59
CA SER A 266 17.60 -10.05 -0.60
C SER A 266 18.87 -10.17 -1.45
N MET A 267 19.57 -11.31 -1.39
CA MET A 267 20.76 -11.55 -2.22
C MET A 267 20.40 -11.60 -3.70
N LEU A 268 19.35 -12.37 -4.05
CA LEU A 268 18.87 -12.44 -5.44
C LEU A 268 18.48 -11.06 -6.00
N MET A 269 17.76 -10.25 -5.22
CA MET A 269 17.37 -8.90 -5.64
C MET A 269 18.59 -7.98 -5.86
N GLN A 270 19.63 -8.10 -5.04
CA GLN A 270 20.86 -7.32 -5.23
C GLN A 270 21.62 -7.75 -6.50
N GLU A 271 21.63 -9.03 -6.83
CA GLU A 271 22.19 -9.55 -8.08
C GLU A 271 21.39 -9.06 -9.29
N GLU A 272 20.06 -9.12 -9.23
CA GLU A 272 19.15 -8.62 -10.28
C GLU A 272 19.31 -7.11 -10.54
N TRP A 273 19.62 -6.30 -9.52
CA TRP A 273 19.84 -4.86 -9.67
C TRP A 273 21.24 -4.47 -10.12
N ALA A 274 22.21 -5.38 -10.00
CA ALA A 274 23.59 -5.16 -10.42
C ALA A 274 23.84 -5.51 -11.90
N ALA A 275 22.96 -6.31 -12.51
CA ALA A 275 22.99 -6.74 -13.91
C ALA A 275 22.33 -5.72 -14.86
#